data_AF-Q944B3-F1
#
_entry.id   AF-Q944B3-F1
#
_cell.length_a   1.000
_cell.length_b   1.000
_cell.length_c   1.000
_cell.angle_alpha   90.00
_cell.angle_beta   90.00
_cell.angle_gamma   90.00
#
_symmetry.space_group_name_H-M   'P 1'
#
loop_
_entity.id
_entity.type
_entity.pdbx_description
1 polymer ?
#
loop_
_entity_poly.entity_id
_entity_poly.type
_entity_poly.pdbx_seq_one_letter_code
_entity_poly.pdbx_strand_id
1 'polypeptide(L)'
;YHLFYQYNPNGAIWGDIVWGHAVSKDLIHWYHLPLAMVADQWYDIMGVWTGSATILPDGKLMMLYTGSTNESVQVQNLAYPADPSDPLLIKWVKYPGNPVLVPPPGIGAKDFRDPTTAWLTSEGKWRIAIGSRINRTGITFVYDTKDFINYELLRGVLHGVPNTGMWECPDF
;
A
#
# COMPACT_ATOMS: atom_id res chain seq x y z
N TYR A 1 14.28 9.62 -9.36
CA TYR A 1 13.11 9.70 -8.47
C TYR A 1 11.90 9.10 -9.17
N HIS A 2 11.05 8.40 -8.43
CA HIS A 2 9.81 7.78 -8.93
C HIS A 2 8.62 8.38 -8.18
N LEU A 3 7.53 8.63 -8.90
CA LEU A 3 6.23 9.02 -8.34
C LEU A 3 5.18 8.08 -8.90
N PHE A 4 4.41 7.47 -8.00
CA PHE A 4 3.19 6.74 -8.32
C PHE A 4 2.00 7.54 -7.80
N TYR A 5 0.89 7.52 -8.52
CA TYR A 5 -0.29 8.30 -8.17
C TYR A 5 -1.57 7.60 -8.60
N GLN A 6 -2.63 7.73 -7.79
CA GLN A 6 -3.96 7.28 -8.16
C GLN A 6 -4.41 8.01 -9.43
N TYR A 7 -4.81 7.23 -10.43
CA TYR A 7 -5.21 7.75 -11.73
C TYR A 7 -6.47 7.02 -12.21
N ASN A 8 -7.40 7.79 -12.81
CA ASN A 8 -8.56 7.23 -13.51
C ASN A 8 -8.29 7.33 -15.02
N PRO A 9 -8.07 6.21 -15.73
CA PRO A 9 -7.85 6.21 -17.18
C PRO A 9 -9.08 6.61 -18.00
N ASN A 10 -10.27 6.54 -17.40
CA ASN A 10 -11.56 6.63 -18.08
C ASN A 10 -12.32 7.94 -17.79
N GLY A 11 -11.80 8.83 -16.93
CA GLY A 11 -12.53 10.05 -16.61
C GLY A 11 -11.80 11.02 -15.69
N ALA A 12 -12.35 12.25 -15.63
CA ALA A 12 -11.88 13.33 -14.76
C ALA A 12 -12.57 13.31 -13.37
N ILE A 13 -13.03 12.14 -12.94
CA ILE A 13 -13.69 11.90 -11.65
C ILE A 13 -13.01 10.74 -10.94
N TRP A 14 -13.22 10.60 -9.63
CA TRP A 14 -12.70 9.46 -8.89
C TRP A 14 -13.44 8.17 -9.28
N GLY A 15 -12.69 7.11 -9.60
CA GLY A 15 -13.19 5.82 -10.09
C GLY A 15 -12.10 5.08 -10.87
N ASP A 16 -12.27 3.77 -11.08
CA ASP A 16 -11.34 2.92 -11.87
C ASP A 16 -9.86 3.14 -11.53
N ILE A 17 -9.55 3.25 -10.24
CA ILE A 17 -8.24 3.71 -9.79
C ILE A 17 -7.16 2.67 -10.11
N VAL A 18 -6.15 3.14 -10.83
CA VAL A 18 -4.87 2.47 -11.13
C VAL A 18 -3.72 3.35 -10.66
N TRP A 19 -2.48 2.85 -10.71
CA TRP A 19 -1.30 3.69 -10.47
C TRP A 19 -0.68 4.17 -11.77
N GLY A 20 -0.78 5.48 -11.99
CA GLY A 20 0.11 6.18 -12.92
C GLY A 20 1.53 6.20 -12.40
N HIS A 21 2.50 6.36 -13.29
CA HIS A 21 3.93 6.33 -12.96
C HIS A 21 4.66 7.44 -13.71
N ALA A 22 5.44 8.23 -12.98
CA ALA A 22 6.33 9.23 -13.54
C ALA A 22 7.72 9.15 -12.90
N VAL A 23 8.74 9.53 -13.67
CA VAL A 23 10.11 9.63 -13.19
C VAL A 23 10.69 11.01 -13.40
N SER A 24 11.59 11.40 -12.50
CA SER A 24 12.29 12.67 -12.56
C SER A 24 13.74 12.53 -12.08
N LYS A 25 14.62 13.38 -12.62
CA LYS A 25 16.00 13.53 -12.13
C LYS A 25 16.13 14.60 -11.05
N ASP A 26 15.14 15.48 -10.90
CA ASP A 26 15.21 16.69 -10.07
C ASP A 26 13.94 16.98 -9.25
N LEU A 27 12.94 16.08 -9.29
CA LEU A 27 11.61 16.23 -8.68
C LEU A 27 10.75 17.37 -9.27
N ILE A 28 11.20 18.01 -10.36
CA ILE A 28 10.51 19.14 -11.01
C ILE A 28 10.06 18.74 -12.42
N HIS A 29 10.97 18.19 -13.22
CA HIS A 29 10.69 17.79 -14.61
C HIS A 29 10.34 16.31 -14.65
N TRP A 30 9.09 16.01 -14.99
CA TRP A 30 8.54 14.66 -14.94
C TRP A 30 8.34 14.07 -16.34
N TYR A 31 8.74 12.81 -16.50
CA TYR A 31 8.44 11.99 -17.68
C TYR A 31 7.42 10.93 -17.28
N HIS A 32 6.26 10.94 -17.93
CA HIS A 32 5.24 9.92 -17.72
C HIS A 32 5.66 8.60 -18.36
N LEU A 33 5.45 7.53 -17.61
CA LEU A 33 5.70 6.15 -18.00
C LEU A 33 4.35 5.41 -18.13
N PRO A 34 4.33 4.18 -18.67
CA PRO A 34 3.14 3.35 -18.65
C PRO A 34 2.57 3.16 -17.24
N LEU A 35 1.31 2.77 -17.14
CA LEU A 35 0.67 2.44 -15.86
C LEU A 35 1.48 1.34 -15.14
N ALA A 36 1.76 1.54 -13.86
CA ALA A 36 2.57 0.60 -13.08
C ALA A 36 1.73 -0.55 -12.51
N MET A 37 0.54 -0.24 -12.00
CA MET A 37 -0.35 -1.19 -11.33
C MET A 37 -1.79 -0.96 -11.81
N VAL A 38 -2.42 -1.99 -12.37
CA VAL A 38 -3.80 -1.94 -12.89
C VAL A 38 -4.71 -2.88 -12.11
N ALA A 39 -6.03 -2.64 -12.12
CA ALA A 39 -7.00 -3.53 -11.48
C ALA A 39 -7.26 -4.76 -12.36
N ASP A 40 -6.58 -5.87 -12.07
CA ASP A 40 -6.59 -7.08 -12.92
C ASP A 40 -6.63 -8.40 -12.12
N GLN A 41 -6.76 -8.34 -10.80
CA GLN A 41 -6.89 -9.50 -9.93
C GLN A 41 -8.10 -9.35 -9.01
N TRP A 42 -8.67 -10.46 -8.55
CA TRP A 42 -9.88 -10.46 -7.71
C TRP A 42 -9.73 -9.61 -6.44
N TYR A 43 -8.53 -9.53 -5.87
CA TYR A 43 -8.23 -8.80 -4.65
C TYR A 43 -8.07 -7.27 -4.84
N ASP A 44 -8.02 -6.79 -6.08
CA ASP A 44 -7.94 -5.37 -6.41
C ASP A 44 -8.81 -4.96 -7.61
N ILE A 45 -9.78 -5.79 -7.97
CA ILE A 45 -10.61 -5.62 -9.17
C ILE A 45 -11.46 -4.34 -9.13
N MET A 46 -11.77 -3.83 -7.93
CA MET A 46 -12.49 -2.57 -7.73
C MET A 46 -11.53 -1.38 -7.50
N GLY A 47 -10.22 -1.58 -7.65
CA GLY A 47 -9.21 -0.52 -7.65
C GLY A 47 -7.92 -0.90 -6.93
N VAL A 48 -6.83 -0.34 -7.45
CA VAL A 48 -5.49 -0.34 -6.84
C VAL A 48 -5.31 1.00 -6.11
N TRP A 49 -5.60 1.02 -4.81
CA TRP A 49 -5.59 2.23 -3.98
C TRP A 49 -4.18 2.56 -3.48
N THR A 50 -4.07 3.53 -2.57
CA THR A 50 -2.78 4.05 -2.07
C THR A 50 -1.91 2.96 -1.44
N GLY A 51 -0.62 3.23 -1.43
CA GLY A 51 0.41 2.36 -0.88
C GLY A 51 1.75 3.08 -0.78
N SER A 52 2.73 2.37 -0.25
CA SER A 52 4.07 2.90 0.00
C SER A 52 5.14 1.92 -0.45
N ALA A 53 6.32 2.48 -0.77
CA ALA A 53 7.47 1.72 -1.20
C ALA A 53 8.51 1.62 -0.08
N THR A 54 9.04 0.42 0.16
CA THR A 54 10.12 0.17 1.12
C THR A 54 11.34 -0.34 0.36
N ILE A 55 12.49 0.31 0.56
CA ILE A 55 13.78 -0.17 0.06
C ILE A 55 14.47 -0.98 1.16
N LEU A 56 14.76 -2.24 0.89
CA LEU A 56 15.45 -3.12 1.82
C LEU A 56 16.97 -2.86 1.80
N PRO A 57 17.72 -3.27 2.84
CA PRO A 57 19.17 -3.12 2.89
C PRO A 57 19.94 -3.76 1.72
N ASP A 58 19.37 -4.81 1.10
CA ASP A 58 19.94 -5.46 -0.08
C ASP A 58 19.56 -4.78 -1.40
N GLY A 59 18.86 -3.64 -1.35
CA GLY A 59 18.44 -2.86 -2.51
C GLY A 59 17.11 -3.31 -3.13
N LYS A 60 16.49 -4.39 -2.64
CA LYS A 60 15.16 -4.81 -3.13
C LYS A 60 14.10 -3.78 -2.79
N LEU A 61 13.14 -3.61 -3.70
CA LEU A 61 12.01 -2.71 -3.55
C LEU A 61 10.73 -3.51 -3.30
N MET A 62 10.09 -3.28 -2.16
CA MET A 62 8.82 -3.89 -1.77
C MET A 62 7.75 -2.82 -1.77
N MET A 63 6.64 -3.04 -2.48
CA MET A 63 5.54 -2.09 -2.57
C MET A 63 4.29 -2.70 -1.96
N LEU A 64 3.84 -2.12 -0.86
CA LEU A 64 2.57 -2.49 -0.25
C LEU A 64 1.51 -1.50 -0.69
N TYR A 65 0.34 -2.02 -1.08
CA TYR A 65 -0.78 -1.20 -1.52
C TYR A 65 -2.10 -1.80 -1.07
N THR A 66 -3.13 -0.95 -0.96
CA THR A 66 -4.49 -1.41 -0.71
C THR A 66 -5.17 -1.80 -2.02
N GLY A 67 -5.71 -3.02 -2.10
CA GLY A 67 -6.65 -3.43 -3.13
C GLY A 67 -8.09 -3.36 -2.63
N SER A 68 -9.01 -3.01 -3.52
CA SER A 68 -10.45 -3.15 -3.29
C SER A 68 -10.96 -4.38 -4.02
N THR A 69 -11.43 -5.38 -3.27
CA THR A 69 -12.05 -6.61 -3.80
C THR A 69 -13.40 -6.33 -4.48
N ASN A 70 -13.99 -7.33 -5.14
CA ASN A 70 -15.34 -7.26 -5.71
C ASN A 70 -16.43 -6.95 -4.67
N GLU A 71 -16.29 -7.38 -3.41
CA GLU A 71 -17.20 -6.96 -2.32
C GLU A 71 -16.81 -5.61 -1.69
N SER A 72 -15.87 -4.88 -2.30
CA SER A 72 -15.30 -3.62 -1.78
C SER A 72 -14.64 -3.75 -0.40
N VAL A 73 -14.11 -4.93 -0.09
CA VAL A 73 -13.23 -5.15 1.07
C VAL A 73 -11.84 -4.62 0.74
N GLN A 74 -11.29 -3.81 1.64
CA GLN A 74 -9.93 -3.28 1.58
C GLN A 74 -8.96 -4.32 2.13
N VAL A 75 -8.03 -4.76 1.30
CA VAL A 75 -7.00 -5.75 1.62
C VAL A 75 -5.63 -5.21 1.24
N GLN A 76 -4.56 -5.65 1.89
CA GLN A 76 -3.21 -5.21 1.54
C GLN A 76 -2.51 -6.25 0.68
N ASN A 77 -1.87 -5.75 -0.37
CA ASN A 77 -1.24 -6.53 -1.41
C ASN A 77 0.23 -6.12 -1.54
N LEU A 78 1.05 -7.07 -1.94
CA LEU A 78 2.47 -6.88 -2.21
C LEU A 78 2.73 -6.87 -3.71
N ALA A 79 3.58 -5.95 -4.15
CA ALA A 79 4.15 -5.92 -5.49
C ALA A 79 5.65 -5.58 -5.44
N TYR A 80 6.36 -5.93 -6.49
CA TYR A 80 7.79 -5.67 -6.65
C TYR A 80 8.15 -5.50 -8.14
N PRO A 81 9.27 -4.85 -8.47
CA PRO A 81 9.70 -4.70 -9.85
C PRO A 81 9.91 -6.06 -10.53
N ALA A 82 9.44 -6.19 -11.78
CA ALA A 82 9.68 -7.37 -12.59
C ALA A 82 11.17 -7.52 -12.97
N ASP A 83 11.84 -6.38 -13.17
CA ASP A 83 13.27 -6.27 -13.42
C ASP A 83 13.86 -5.21 -12.49
N PRO A 84 14.50 -5.61 -11.37
CA PRO A 84 15.15 -4.67 -10.45
C PRO A 84 16.34 -3.91 -11.06
N SER A 85 16.86 -4.33 -12.22
CA SER A 85 17.96 -3.66 -12.91
C SER A 85 17.49 -2.54 -13.84
N ASP A 86 16.20 -2.49 -14.18
CA ASP A 86 15.60 -1.40 -14.95
C ASP A 86 15.51 -0.14 -14.08
N PRO A 87 16.30 0.92 -14.37
CA PRO A 87 16.26 2.15 -13.58
C PRO A 87 14.94 2.91 -13.70
N LEU A 88 14.11 2.59 -14.69
CA LEU A 88 12.79 3.18 -14.88
C LEU A 88 11.69 2.39 -14.14
N LEU A 89 11.94 1.15 -13.72
CA LEU A 89 11.00 0.27 -13.03
C LEU A 89 9.64 0.18 -13.76
N ILE A 90 9.66 -0.06 -15.07
CA ILE A 90 8.47 0.02 -15.92
C ILE A 90 7.47 -1.09 -15.61
N LYS A 91 7.95 -2.30 -15.32
CA LYS A 91 7.10 -3.47 -15.12
C LYS A 91 7.10 -3.89 -13.67
N TRP A 92 5.92 -4.18 -13.15
CA TRP A 92 5.68 -4.63 -11.79
C TRP A 92 5.01 -6.00 -11.77
N VAL A 93 5.34 -6.80 -10.78
CA VAL A 93 4.74 -8.11 -10.50
C VAL A 93 3.99 -8.01 -9.19
N LYS A 94 2.72 -8.42 -9.20
CA LYS A 94 1.94 -8.65 -7.98
C LYS A 94 2.32 -10.00 -7.40
N TYR A 95 2.52 -10.07 -6.08
CA TYR A 95 2.80 -11.33 -5.40
C TYR A 95 1.65 -12.33 -5.62
N PRO A 96 1.92 -13.56 -6.11
CA PRO A 96 0.85 -14.53 -6.42
C PRO A 96 -0.01 -14.95 -5.22
N GLY A 97 0.52 -14.82 -4.00
CA GLY A 97 -0.20 -15.13 -2.77
C GLY A 97 -1.00 -13.97 -2.18
N ASN A 98 -1.20 -12.88 -2.94
CA ASN A 98 -2.02 -11.76 -2.49
C ASN A 98 -3.49 -12.17 -2.24
N PRO A 99 -4.17 -11.51 -1.28
CA PRO A 99 -3.67 -10.45 -0.40
C PRO A 99 -2.80 -10.98 0.76
N VAL A 100 -1.81 -10.19 1.18
CA VAL A 100 -0.92 -10.52 2.33
C VAL A 100 -1.50 -10.12 3.68
N LEU A 101 -2.47 -9.20 3.70
CA LEU A 101 -3.22 -8.80 4.90
C LEU A 101 -4.69 -8.54 4.55
N VAL A 102 -5.57 -8.95 5.46
CA VAL A 102 -7.01 -8.68 5.43
C VAL A 102 -7.42 -7.90 6.68
N PRO A 103 -8.58 -7.23 6.71
CA PRO A 103 -9.04 -6.56 7.92
C PRO A 103 -9.08 -7.51 9.12
N PRO A 104 -8.49 -7.14 10.27
CA PRO A 104 -8.51 -7.98 11.46
C PRO A 104 -9.93 -8.03 12.07
N PRO A 105 -10.22 -9.01 12.95
CA PRO A 105 -11.52 -9.12 13.60
C PRO A 105 -11.96 -7.81 14.28
N GLY A 106 -13.21 -7.42 14.05
CA GLY A 106 -13.78 -6.18 14.60
C GLY A 106 -13.53 -4.92 13.76
N ILE A 107 -12.79 -5.01 12.65
CA ILE A 107 -12.58 -3.91 11.71
C ILE A 107 -13.47 -4.07 10.48
N GLY A 108 -14.11 -2.98 10.09
CA GLY A 108 -15.00 -2.95 8.94
C GLY A 108 -14.24 -3.17 7.63
N ALA A 109 -14.91 -3.79 6.66
CA ALA A 109 -14.37 -4.06 5.34
C ALA A 109 -13.81 -2.83 4.61
N LYS A 110 -14.28 -1.62 4.96
CA LYS A 110 -13.91 -0.34 4.32
C LYS A 110 -13.07 0.57 5.23
N ASP A 111 -12.53 0.03 6.31
CA ASP A 111 -11.83 0.80 7.34
C ASP A 111 -10.40 0.23 7.56
N PHE A 112 -9.71 -0.22 6.50
CA PHE A 112 -8.38 -0.83 6.60
C PHE A 112 -7.54 -0.59 5.35
N ARG A 113 -6.79 0.52 5.30
CA ARG A 113 -6.07 0.93 4.08
C ARG A 113 -4.84 1.78 4.35
N ASP A 114 -4.10 2.02 3.28
CA ASP A 114 -2.96 2.93 3.17
C ASP A 114 -1.77 2.45 4.03
N PRO A 115 -1.12 1.33 3.65
CA PRO A 115 0.05 0.84 4.34
C PRO A 115 1.23 1.81 4.17
N THR A 116 1.92 2.10 5.27
CA THR A 116 3.10 3.00 5.27
C THR A 116 4.33 2.34 4.66
N THR A 117 5.36 3.16 4.43
CA THR A 117 6.73 2.65 4.29
C THR A 117 7.08 1.86 5.54
N ALA A 118 7.75 0.71 5.38
CA ALA A 118 8.15 -0.12 6.50
C ALA A 118 9.44 0.39 7.14
N TRP A 119 9.60 0.20 8.45
CA TRP A 119 10.84 0.48 9.16
C TRP A 119 11.42 -0.77 9.81
N LEU A 120 12.74 -0.89 9.79
CA LEU A 120 13.46 -2.02 10.39
C LEU A 120 13.64 -1.77 11.89
N THR A 121 13.30 -2.77 12.71
CA THR A 121 13.46 -2.72 14.17
C THR A 121 14.82 -3.24 14.60
N SER A 122 15.23 -2.90 15.83
CA SER A 122 16.45 -3.45 16.46
C SER A 122 16.42 -4.96 16.65
N GLU A 123 15.23 -5.59 16.57
CA GLU A 123 15.04 -7.04 16.68
C GLU A 123 15.19 -7.75 15.32
N GLY A 124 15.51 -7.02 14.25
CA GLY A 124 15.67 -7.58 12.91
C GLY A 124 14.34 -7.95 12.24
N LYS A 125 13.22 -7.37 12.70
CA LYS A 125 11.91 -7.44 12.04
C LYS A 125 11.58 -6.11 11.37
N TRP A 126 10.78 -6.13 10.31
CA TRP A 126 10.16 -4.94 9.74
C TRP A 126 8.84 -4.64 10.43
N ARG A 127 8.47 -3.38 10.48
CA ARG A 127 7.15 -2.92 10.89
C ARG A 127 6.51 -2.07 9.81
N ILE A 128 5.20 -2.21 9.67
CA ILE A 128 4.36 -1.31 8.88
C ILE A 128 3.25 -0.74 9.76
N ALA A 129 2.76 0.44 9.41
CA ALA A 129 1.56 1.01 9.95
C ALA A 129 0.42 0.97 8.91
N ILE A 130 -0.82 0.82 9.37
CA ILE A 130 -2.02 0.87 8.52
C ILE A 130 -3.10 1.69 9.20
N GLY A 131 -3.69 2.62 8.44
CA GLY A 131 -4.76 3.50 8.91
C GLY A 131 -6.08 2.75 9.07
N SER A 132 -6.80 3.05 10.15
CA SER A 132 -8.09 2.44 10.46
C SER A 132 -8.93 3.33 11.39
N ARG A 133 -10.08 2.80 11.82
CA ARG A 133 -10.89 3.35 12.90
C ARG A 133 -11.61 2.24 13.66
N ILE A 134 -11.88 2.52 14.94
CA ILE A 134 -12.86 1.78 15.74
C ILE A 134 -13.93 2.77 16.17
N ASN A 135 -15.17 2.55 15.73
CA ASN A 135 -16.27 3.49 15.89
C ASN A 135 -15.92 4.88 15.31
N ARG A 136 -15.74 5.89 16.18
CA ARG A 136 -15.35 7.27 15.82
C ARG A 136 -13.89 7.59 16.17
N THR A 137 -13.14 6.63 16.69
CA THR A 137 -11.74 6.79 17.08
C THR A 137 -10.87 6.36 15.90
N GLY A 138 -10.15 7.30 15.30
CA GLY A 138 -9.11 6.99 14.33
C GLY A 138 -7.95 6.32 15.02
N ILE A 139 -7.40 5.29 14.38
CA ILE A 139 -6.32 4.47 14.93
C ILE A 139 -5.33 4.09 13.83
N THR A 140 -4.12 3.73 14.26
CA THR A 140 -3.10 3.13 13.38
C THR A 140 -2.70 1.77 13.93
N PHE A 141 -2.93 0.71 13.15
CA PHE A 141 -2.39 -0.62 13.48
C PHE A 141 -0.90 -0.70 13.19
N VAL A 142 -0.19 -1.59 13.88
CA VAL A 142 1.21 -1.92 13.58
C VAL A 142 1.32 -3.42 13.40
N TYR A 143 1.99 -3.83 12.33
CA TYR A 143 2.29 -5.23 12.06
C TYR A 143 3.79 -5.45 11.99
N ASP A 144 4.27 -6.52 12.62
CA ASP A 144 5.62 -7.05 12.42
C ASP A 144 5.64 -7.99 11.19
N THR A 145 6.73 -7.98 10.44
CA THR A 145 7.02 -8.99 9.40
C THR A 145 8.52 -9.25 9.28
N LYS A 146 8.90 -10.39 8.72
CA LYS A 146 10.30 -10.70 8.36
C LYS A 146 10.51 -10.81 6.84
N ASP A 147 9.44 -11.00 6.09
CA ASP A 147 9.48 -11.40 4.67
C ASP A 147 8.49 -10.60 3.79
N PHE A 148 7.73 -9.66 4.36
CA PHE A 148 6.67 -8.89 3.70
C PHE A 148 5.50 -9.73 3.16
N ILE A 149 5.44 -11.01 3.55
CA ILE A 149 4.39 -11.96 3.14
C ILE A 149 3.56 -12.34 4.38
N ASN A 150 4.24 -12.62 5.48
CA ASN A 150 3.63 -13.03 6.74
C ASN A 150 3.71 -11.87 7.75
N TYR A 151 2.55 -11.52 8.32
CA TYR A 151 2.42 -10.39 9.22
C TYR A 151 1.83 -10.81 10.56
N GLU A 152 2.39 -10.28 11.65
CA GLU A 152 1.91 -10.44 13.01
C GLU A 152 1.36 -9.10 13.51
N LEU A 153 0.06 -9.03 13.80
CA LEU A 153 -0.54 -7.83 14.40
C LEU A 153 0.00 -7.63 15.82
N LEU A 154 0.62 -6.47 16.06
CA LEU A 154 1.05 -6.12 17.41
C LEU A 154 -0.16 -5.82 18.30
N ARG A 155 -0.02 -6.16 19.58
CA ARG A 155 -1.07 -5.87 20.57
C ARG A 155 -1.23 -4.35 20.72
N GLY A 156 -2.46 -3.88 20.53
CA GLY A 156 -2.81 -2.47 20.63
C GLY A 156 -2.71 -1.74 19.29
N VAL A 157 -2.55 -0.43 19.36
CA VAL A 157 -2.42 0.46 18.20
C VAL A 157 -1.22 1.38 18.43
N LEU A 158 -0.59 1.87 17.36
CA LEU A 158 0.50 2.84 17.47
C LEU A 158 0.02 4.10 18.19
N HIS A 159 -1.14 4.59 17.77
CA HIS A 159 -1.81 5.73 18.35
C HIS A 159 -3.31 5.67 18.03
N GLY A 160 -4.11 6.41 18.81
CA GLY A 160 -5.53 6.56 18.55
C GLY A 160 -6.09 7.81 19.20
N VAL A 161 -6.95 8.53 18.46
CA VAL A 161 -7.57 9.78 18.96
C VAL A 161 -9.09 9.73 18.77
N PRO A 162 -9.88 9.86 19.84
CA PRO A 162 -11.34 9.85 19.75
C PRO A 162 -11.88 10.96 18.84
N ASN A 163 -13.01 10.68 18.19
CA ASN A 163 -13.78 11.63 17.37
C ASN A 163 -13.06 12.19 16.13
N THR A 164 -12.00 11.55 15.65
CA THR A 164 -11.28 11.94 14.43
C THR A 164 -11.78 11.20 13.18
N GLY A 165 -12.52 10.10 13.33
CA GLY A 165 -13.01 9.31 12.21
C GLY A 165 -11.93 8.38 11.65
N MET A 166 -12.00 8.08 10.35
CA MET A 166 -11.01 7.22 9.68
C MET A 166 -9.68 7.97 9.56
N TRP A 167 -8.57 7.31 9.89
CA TRP A 167 -7.25 7.79 9.51
C TRP A 167 -6.84 7.18 8.18
N GLU A 168 -6.65 8.03 7.18
CA GLU A 168 -6.14 7.68 5.86
C GLU A 168 -4.69 8.16 5.73
N CYS A 169 -3.93 7.47 4.89
CA CYS A 169 -2.54 7.81 4.54
C CYS A 169 -1.65 8.17 5.74
N PRO A 170 -1.56 7.30 6.78
CA PRO A 170 -0.61 7.52 7.87
C PRO A 170 0.83 7.55 7.36
N ASP A 171 1.72 8.20 8.10
CA ASP A 171 3.17 8.21 7.85
C ASP A 171 3.93 8.28 9.19
N PHE A 172 5.15 7.72 9.26
CA PHE A 172 5.94 7.60 10.50
C PHE A 172 7.46 7.51 10.26
#